data_AF-A0AAE1AHW6-F1
#
_entry.id   AF-A0AAE1AHW6-F1
#
_cell.length_a   1.000
_cell.length_b   1.000
_cell.length_c   1.000
_cell.angle_alpha   90.00
_cell.angle_beta   90.00
_cell.angle_gamma   90.00
#
_symmetry.space_group_name_H-M   'P 1'
#
loop_
_entity.id
_entity.type
_entity.pdbx_description
1 polymer ?
#
loop_
_entity_poly.entity_id
_entity_poly.type
_entity_poly.pdbx_seq_one_letter_code
_entity_poly.pdbx_strand_id
1 'polypeptide(L)'
;MGGRSRNGVKRGRRYQSDTRRYQSDTRRYQSDTRRYQSDTRRYQSDTRRYQSDTRRYQSDTRRYQFDTRRYQSDKGGISPTQGGISPTQGDISPTQGGISPTQGDISPTQGDISPTQGGISPTQGDISPTQGDISPTQGDISPTQGDISPTQGDISPTQGDISPTQGGISPTQGDISPTQGDISPTQGDISPTNAISVRQRRYQSDTGRY
;
A
#
# COMPACT_ATOMS: atom_id res chain seq x y z
N MET A 1 -55.61 76.95 -57.56
CA MET A 1 -55.53 76.63 -56.12
C MET A 1 -55.17 75.15 -55.90
N GLY A 2 -53.88 74.81 -55.94
CA GLY A 2 -53.37 73.42 -55.87
C GLY A 2 -53.01 72.93 -54.45
N GLY A 3 -53.93 73.03 -53.49
CA GLY A 3 -53.62 72.83 -52.06
C GLY A 3 -53.92 71.45 -51.44
N ARG A 4 -54.69 70.57 -52.08
CA ARG A 4 -55.23 69.37 -51.41
C ARG A 4 -54.49 68.04 -51.65
N SER A 5 -53.59 67.95 -52.64
CA SER A 5 -52.95 66.67 -53.01
C SER A 5 -51.65 66.34 -52.23
N ARG A 6 -50.86 67.36 -51.81
CA ARG A 6 -49.60 67.13 -51.08
C ARG A 6 -49.77 66.61 -49.65
N ASN A 7 -50.92 66.88 -49.01
CA ASN A 7 -51.18 66.48 -47.62
C ASN A 7 -51.62 65.01 -47.48
N GLY A 8 -52.31 64.44 -48.47
CA GLY A 8 -52.69 63.01 -48.46
C GLY A 8 -51.48 62.08 -48.61
N VAL A 9 -50.56 62.41 -49.53
CA VAL A 9 -49.32 61.66 -49.75
C VAL A 9 -48.36 61.74 -48.56
N LYS A 10 -48.25 62.89 -47.90
CA LYS A 10 -47.45 63.06 -46.67
C LYS A 10 -48.02 62.25 -45.50
N ARG A 11 -49.34 62.21 -45.32
CA ARG A 11 -49.99 61.39 -44.30
C ARG A 11 -49.79 59.89 -44.58
N GLY A 12 -50.01 59.43 -45.81
CA GLY A 12 -49.78 58.02 -46.20
C GLY A 12 -48.33 57.57 -46.02
N ARG A 13 -47.35 58.42 -46.33
CA ARG A 13 -45.92 58.15 -46.06
C ARG A 13 -45.61 58.07 -44.57
N ARG A 14 -46.25 58.91 -43.74
CA ARG A 14 -46.09 58.88 -42.27
C ARG A 14 -46.62 57.58 -41.67
N TYR A 15 -47.82 57.15 -42.06
CA TYR A 15 -48.39 55.87 -41.64
C TYR A 15 -47.50 54.67 -42.03
N GLN A 16 -46.99 54.64 -43.27
CA GLN A 16 -46.06 53.59 -43.69
C GLN A 16 -44.74 53.60 -42.91
N SER A 17 -44.28 54.78 -42.46
CA SER A 17 -43.09 54.93 -41.63
C SER A 17 -43.33 54.41 -40.21
N ASP A 18 -44.46 54.76 -39.63
CA ASP A 18 -44.86 54.34 -38.28
C ASP A 18 -45.04 52.81 -38.22
N THR A 19 -45.64 52.20 -39.25
CA THR A 19 -45.78 50.73 -39.33
C THR A 19 -44.44 50.02 -39.45
N ARG A 20 -43.47 50.56 -40.22
CA ARG A 20 -42.11 49.98 -40.31
C ARG A 20 -41.36 50.12 -38.98
N ARG A 21 -41.55 51.24 -38.28
CA ARG A 21 -40.96 51.48 -36.95
C ARG A 21 -41.50 50.47 -35.94
N TYR A 22 -42.83 50.29 -35.90
CA TYR A 22 -43.47 49.30 -35.06
C TYR A 22 -42.99 47.86 -35.34
N GLN A 23 -42.85 47.49 -36.61
CA GLN A 23 -42.30 46.18 -36.99
C GLN A 23 -40.83 46.02 -36.55
N SER A 24 -40.04 47.08 -36.61
CA SER A 24 -38.64 47.08 -36.17
C SER A 24 -38.53 46.92 -34.66
N ASP A 25 -39.35 47.66 -33.90
CA ASP A 25 -39.42 47.57 -32.44
C ASP A 25 -39.86 46.17 -31.99
N THR A 26 -40.83 45.57 -32.70
CA THR A 26 -41.27 44.20 -32.44
C THR A 26 -40.14 43.18 -32.65
N ARG A 27 -39.37 43.31 -33.73
CA ARG A 27 -38.21 42.43 -33.99
C ARG A 27 -37.10 42.62 -32.94
N ARG A 28 -36.89 43.86 -32.49
CA ARG A 28 -35.94 44.17 -31.44
C ARG A 28 -36.34 43.51 -30.12
N TYR A 29 -37.60 43.64 -29.73
CA TYR A 29 -38.16 43.00 -28.54
C TYR A 29 -38.03 41.47 -28.58
N GLN A 30 -38.33 40.85 -29.73
CA GLN A 30 -38.13 39.41 -29.92
C GLN A 30 -36.65 39.00 -29.80
N SER A 31 -35.72 39.85 -30.24
CA SER A 31 -34.27 39.58 -30.17
C SER A 31 -33.77 39.68 -28.74
N ASP A 32 -34.21 40.70 -28.00
CA ASP A 32 -33.88 40.88 -26.58
C ASP A 32 -34.42 39.71 -25.74
N THR A 33 -35.62 39.24 -26.06
CA THR A 33 -36.20 38.05 -25.41
C THR A 33 -35.35 36.79 -25.64
N ARG A 34 -34.88 36.55 -26.87
CA ARG A 34 -33.98 35.42 -27.18
C ARG A 34 -32.62 35.55 -26.49
N ARG A 35 -32.11 36.77 -26.36
CA ARG A 35 -30.86 37.05 -25.65
C ARG A 35 -31.00 36.71 -24.17
N TYR A 36 -32.07 37.17 -23.53
CA TYR A 36 -32.38 36.86 -22.13
C TYR A 36 -32.50 35.35 -21.88
N GLN A 37 -33.17 34.62 -22.78
CA GLN A 37 -33.26 33.16 -22.69
C GLN A 37 -31.89 32.49 -22.81
N SER A 38 -31.00 32.99 -23.68
CA SER A 38 -29.64 32.47 -23.84
C SER A 38 -28.80 32.72 -22.58
N ASP A 39 -28.88 33.92 -22.01
CA ASP A 39 -28.16 34.28 -20.78
C ASP A 39 -28.62 33.41 -19.60
N THR A 40 -29.93 33.13 -19.51
CA THR A 40 -30.49 32.24 -18.50
C THR A 40 -29.94 30.81 -18.64
N ARG A 41 -29.86 30.27 -19.87
CA ARG A 41 -29.27 28.94 -20.11
C ARG A 41 -27.78 28.90 -19.78
N ARG A 42 -27.06 29.98 -20.05
CA ARG A 42 -25.64 30.10 -19.71
C ARG A 42 -25.43 30.07 -18.20
N TYR A 43 -26.22 30.86 -17.45
CA TYR A 43 -26.18 30.88 -16.00
C TYR A 43 -26.48 29.49 -15.38
N GLN A 44 -27.49 28.79 -15.90
CA GLN A 44 -27.80 27.42 -15.49
C GLN A 44 -26.65 26.44 -15.78
N SER A 45 -25.90 26.64 -16.85
CA SER A 45 -24.76 25.81 -17.22
C SER A 45 -23.56 26.09 -16.30
N ASP A 46 -23.28 27.36 -16.01
CA ASP A 46 -22.22 27.77 -15.09
C ASP A 46 -22.50 27.24 -13.68
N THR A 47 -23.75 27.27 -13.23
CA THR A 47 -24.17 26.70 -11.95
C THR A 47 -23.92 25.18 -11.90
N ARG A 48 -24.24 24.45 -12.98
CA ARG A 48 -23.98 23.01 -13.09
C ARG A 48 -22.47 22.69 -13.11
N ARG A 49 -21.67 23.55 -13.73
CA ARG A 49 -20.22 23.43 -13.76
C ARG A 49 -19.63 23.60 -12.36
N TYR A 50 -20.04 24.65 -11.64
CA TYR A 50 -19.61 24.90 -10.27
C TYR A 50 -19.95 23.73 -9.32
N GLN A 51 -21.15 23.15 -9.44
CA GLN A 51 -21.53 21.96 -8.68
C GLN A 51 -20.67 20.73 -9.01
N SER A 52 -20.23 20.59 -10.26
CA SER A 52 -19.35 19.49 -10.68
C SER A 52 -17.94 19.68 -10.12
N ASP A 53 -17.40 20.90 -10.18
CA ASP A 53 -16.09 21.25 -9.63
C ASP A 53 -16.05 21.02 -8.10
N THR A 54 -17.13 21.39 -7.41
CA THR A 54 -17.27 21.14 -5.97
C THR A 54 -17.25 19.64 -5.65
N ARG A 55 -17.96 18.82 -6.43
CA ARG A 55 -17.94 17.35 -6.28
C ARG A 55 -16.56 16.76 -6.54
N ARG A 56 -15.84 17.29 -7.54
CA ARG A 56 -14.48 16.85 -7.84
C ARG A 56 -13.53 17.16 -6.68
N TYR A 57 -13.60 18.37 -6.14
CA TYR A 57 -12.80 18.77 -4.98
C TYR A 57 -13.06 17.88 -3.74
N GLN A 58 -14.32 17.54 -3.46
CA GLN A 58 -14.66 16.60 -2.39
C GLN A 58 -14.06 15.21 -2.62
N SER A 59 -14.11 14.70 -3.85
CA SER A 59 -13.49 13.41 -4.20
C SER A 59 -11.97 13.44 -4.03
N ASP A 60 -11.31 14.49 -4.49
CA ASP A 60 -9.85 14.67 -4.36
C ASP A 60 -9.44 14.74 -2.88
N THR A 61 -10.24 15.42 -2.06
CA THR A 61 -10.02 15.49 -0.60
C THR A 61 -10.14 14.11 0.06
N ARG A 62 -11.15 13.31 -0.31
CA ARG A 62 -11.30 11.93 0.19
C ARG A 62 -10.14 11.04 -0.24
N ARG A 63 -9.67 11.21 -1.47
CA ARG A 63 -8.52 10.48 -2.01
C ARG A 63 -7.25 10.81 -1.23
N TYR A 64 -6.99 12.10 -0.99
CA TYR A 64 -5.86 12.55 -0.18
C TYR A 64 -5.90 11.97 1.25
N GLN A 65 -7.06 11.96 1.90
CA GLN A 65 -7.24 11.33 3.22
C GLN A 65 -7.02 9.82 3.21
N PHE A 66 -7.38 9.13 2.12
CA PHE A 66 -7.13 7.70 1.94
C PHE A 66 -5.64 7.42 1.78
N ASP A 67 -4.97 8.17 0.90
CA ASP A 67 -3.53 8.04 0.65
C ASP A 67 -2.71 8.32 1.91
N THR A 68 -3.14 9.30 2.72
CA THR A 68 -2.50 9.62 4.01
C THR A 68 -2.63 8.49 5.02
N ARG A 69 -3.80 7.85 5.14
CA ARG A 69 -4.00 6.69 6.02
C ARG A 69 -3.21 5.48 5.57
N ARG A 70 -3.15 5.25 4.25
CA ARG A 70 -2.34 4.18 3.67
C ARG A 70 -0.86 4.40 3.99
N TYR A 71 -0.36 5.62 3.79
CA TYR A 71 1.01 5.98 4.14
C TYR A 71 1.32 5.76 5.62
N GLN A 72 0.40 6.11 6.52
CA GLN A 72 0.58 5.87 7.96
C GLN A 72 0.57 4.37 8.31
N SER A 73 -0.21 3.55 7.63
CA SER A 73 -0.21 2.09 7.82
C SER A 73 1.04 1.42 7.26
N ASP A 74 1.63 1.98 6.19
CA ASP A 74 2.83 1.45 5.55
C ASP A 74 4.13 1.92 6.24
N LYS A 75 4.07 2.97 7.07
CA LYS A 75 5.22 3.60 7.75
C LYS A 75 5.17 3.55 9.27
N GLY A 76 3.99 3.41 9.87
CA GLY A 76 3.80 3.38 11.32
C GLY A 76 3.88 1.95 11.80
N GLY A 77 4.68 1.72 12.85
CA GLY A 77 4.79 0.40 13.46
C GLY A 77 3.41 -0.19 13.78
N ILE A 78 3.22 -1.46 13.45
CA ILE A 78 1.95 -2.17 13.55
C ILE A 78 1.92 -2.95 14.87
N SER A 79 1.12 -2.47 15.83
CA SER A 79 0.95 -3.11 17.14
C SER A 79 -0.52 -3.38 17.50
N PRO A 80 -1.25 -4.20 16.70
CA PRO A 80 -2.56 -4.69 17.09
C PRO A 80 -2.42 -5.79 18.15
N THR A 81 -3.42 -5.96 19.02
CA THR A 81 -3.36 -7.00 20.06
C THR A 81 -3.45 -8.41 19.48
N GLN A 82 -4.30 -8.65 18.47
CA GLN A 82 -4.50 -9.95 17.85
C GLN A 82 -4.81 -9.82 16.34
N GLY A 83 -4.49 -10.85 15.55
CA GLY A 83 -4.93 -11.00 14.16
C GLY A 83 -3.80 -11.27 13.16
N GLY A 84 -4.15 -11.57 11.91
CA GLY A 84 -3.18 -11.72 10.82
C GLY A 84 -2.66 -10.36 10.34
N ILE A 85 -1.33 -10.20 10.23
CA ILE A 85 -0.66 -8.95 9.90
C ILE A 85 0.24 -9.14 8.68
N SER A 86 -0.10 -8.52 7.56
CA SER A 86 0.69 -8.59 6.31
C SER A 86 0.84 -7.21 5.65
N PRO A 87 1.50 -6.23 6.29
CA PRO A 87 1.83 -4.97 5.65
C PRO A 87 2.97 -5.16 4.64
N THR A 88 3.18 -4.16 3.78
CA THR A 88 4.34 -4.20 2.87
C THR A 88 5.63 -3.93 3.66
N GLN A 89 5.62 -2.90 4.51
CA GLN A 89 6.78 -2.46 5.28
C GLN A 89 6.37 -2.02 6.69
N GLY A 90 7.36 -1.93 7.59
CA GLY A 90 7.24 -1.32 8.91
C GLY A 90 7.47 -2.31 10.04
N ASP A 91 7.84 -1.80 11.21
CA ASP A 91 8.09 -2.63 12.39
C ASP A 91 6.78 -3.19 12.95
N ILE A 92 6.77 -4.43 13.41
CA ILE A 92 5.55 -5.17 13.78
C ILE A 92 5.73 -5.74 15.18
N SER A 93 4.88 -5.33 16.12
CA SER A 93 4.94 -5.78 17.52
C SER A 93 3.54 -6.02 18.11
N PRO A 94 2.74 -6.95 17.55
CA PRO A 94 1.47 -7.35 18.13
C PRO A 94 1.64 -8.28 19.33
N THR A 95 0.57 -8.50 20.10
CA THR A 95 0.62 -9.54 21.14
C THR A 95 0.54 -10.93 20.52
N GLN A 96 -0.41 -11.18 19.61
CA GLN A 96 -0.58 -12.48 18.97
C GLN A 96 -0.97 -12.40 17.49
N GLY A 97 -0.60 -13.42 16.71
CA GLY A 97 -1.16 -13.68 15.37
C GLY A 97 -0.11 -14.02 14.31
N GLY A 98 -0.58 -14.42 13.13
CA GLY A 98 0.30 -14.70 11.99
C GLY A 98 0.84 -13.41 11.36
N ILE A 99 2.14 -13.33 11.12
CA ILE A 99 2.82 -12.11 10.67
C ILE A 99 3.61 -12.43 9.39
N SER A 100 3.29 -11.77 8.28
CA SER A 100 3.94 -12.01 6.99
C SER A 100 4.08 -10.73 6.16
N PRO A 101 4.92 -9.76 6.61
CA PRO A 101 5.22 -8.57 5.82
C PRO A 101 6.28 -8.82 4.75
N THR A 102 6.48 -7.87 3.83
CA THR A 102 7.67 -7.92 2.97
C THR A 102 8.93 -7.52 3.75
N GLN A 103 8.89 -6.42 4.52
CA GLN A 103 10.06 -5.93 5.26
C GLN A 103 9.68 -5.32 6.62
N GLY A 104 10.56 -5.45 7.60
CA GLY A 104 10.49 -4.70 8.87
C GLY A 104 10.92 -5.55 10.06
N ASP A 105 11.21 -4.91 11.19
CA ASP A 105 11.59 -5.64 12.41
C ASP A 105 10.34 -6.17 13.11
N ILE A 106 10.36 -7.43 13.55
CA ILE A 106 9.18 -8.18 14.00
C ILE A 106 9.44 -8.71 15.41
N SER A 107 8.70 -8.19 16.40
CA SER A 107 8.86 -8.55 17.82
C SER A 107 7.51 -8.74 18.53
N PRO A 108 6.71 -9.76 18.15
CA PRO A 108 5.46 -10.07 18.83
C PRO A 108 5.68 -10.89 20.10
N THR A 109 4.64 -11.05 20.93
CA THR A 109 4.71 -12.07 22.00
C THR A 109 4.57 -13.48 21.43
N GLN A 110 3.57 -13.73 20.58
CA GLN A 110 3.34 -15.06 20.01
C GLN A 110 2.88 -15.02 18.55
N GLY A 111 3.30 -15.99 17.74
CA GLY A 111 2.66 -16.31 16.46
C GLY A 111 3.62 -16.75 15.38
N ASP A 112 3.06 -17.24 14.26
CA ASP A 112 3.85 -17.71 13.13
C ASP A 112 4.34 -16.51 12.29
N ILE A 113 5.63 -16.48 11.97
CA ILE A 113 6.30 -15.32 11.38
C ILE A 113 7.03 -15.72 10.09
N SER A 114 6.57 -15.19 8.96
CA SER A 114 7.10 -15.50 7.63
C SER A 114 7.28 -14.26 6.75
N PRO A 115 8.15 -13.30 7.11
CA PRO A 115 8.45 -12.15 6.27
C PRO A 115 9.41 -12.47 5.12
N THR A 116 9.57 -11.54 4.18
CA THR A 116 10.70 -11.63 3.24
C THR A 116 12.01 -11.22 3.91
N GLN A 117 12.06 -10.07 4.59
CA GLN A 117 13.26 -9.53 5.23
C GLN A 117 12.98 -8.85 6.57
N GLY A 118 13.92 -8.91 7.52
CA GLY A 118 13.90 -8.09 8.75
C GLY A 118 14.49 -8.81 9.98
N GLY A 119 14.73 -8.07 11.07
CA GLY A 119 15.09 -8.67 12.35
C GLY A 119 13.86 -9.28 13.04
N ILE A 120 13.97 -10.49 13.57
CA ILE A 120 12.83 -11.25 14.13
C ILE A 120 13.15 -11.68 15.56
N SER A 121 12.39 -11.21 16.55
CA SER A 121 12.64 -11.46 17.98
C SER A 121 11.34 -11.64 18.78
N PRO A 122 10.51 -12.66 18.47
CA PRO A 122 9.31 -12.95 19.25
C PRO A 122 9.64 -13.65 20.57
N THR A 123 8.66 -13.72 21.49
CA THR A 123 8.79 -14.67 22.61
C THR A 123 8.58 -16.11 22.13
N GLN A 124 7.51 -16.39 21.37
CA GLN A 124 7.20 -17.73 20.88
C GLN A 124 6.64 -17.75 19.46
N GLY A 125 6.98 -18.77 18.67
CA GLY A 125 6.26 -19.13 17.44
C GLY A 125 7.17 -19.69 16.35
N ASP A 126 6.57 -20.21 15.29
CA ASP A 126 7.33 -20.78 14.18
C ASP A 126 7.79 -19.66 13.23
N ILE A 127 9.06 -19.69 12.83
CA ILE A 127 9.73 -18.58 12.14
C ILE A 127 10.34 -19.08 10.83
N SER A 128 9.82 -18.61 9.70
CA SER A 128 10.25 -19.03 8.35
C SER A 128 10.40 -17.86 7.37
N PRO A 129 11.31 -16.90 7.63
CA PRO A 129 11.56 -15.79 6.72
C PRO A 129 12.43 -16.20 5.53
N THR A 130 12.50 -15.36 4.50
CA THR A 130 13.53 -15.54 3.46
C THR A 130 14.91 -15.12 4.00
N GLN A 131 15.02 -13.94 4.62
CA GLN A 131 16.27 -13.44 5.16
C GLN A 131 16.07 -12.66 6.47
N GLY A 132 17.00 -12.77 7.41
CA GLY A 132 17.06 -11.87 8.56
C GLY A 132 17.69 -12.50 9.79
N ASP A 133 18.05 -11.66 10.76
CA ASP A 133 18.58 -12.12 12.04
C ASP A 133 17.43 -12.54 12.95
N ILE A 134 17.53 -13.72 13.56
CA ILE A 134 16.42 -14.40 14.25
C ILE A 134 16.85 -14.74 15.68
N SER A 135 16.19 -14.13 16.67
CA SER A 135 16.52 -14.30 18.11
C SER A 135 15.27 -14.45 18.98
N PRO A 136 14.44 -15.50 18.79
CA PRO A 136 13.28 -15.75 19.64
C PRO A 136 13.66 -16.38 20.98
N THR A 137 12.72 -16.38 21.93
CA THR A 137 12.88 -17.25 23.12
C THR A 137 12.62 -18.72 22.74
N GLN A 138 11.51 -19.02 22.06
CA GLN A 138 11.13 -20.37 21.68
C GLN A 138 10.50 -20.46 20.29
N GLY A 139 10.78 -21.53 19.55
CA GLY A 139 10.01 -21.91 18.35
C GLY A 139 10.85 -22.60 17.29
N ASP A 140 10.19 -23.18 16.29
CA ASP A 140 10.89 -23.83 15.18
C ASP A 140 11.31 -22.78 14.14
N ILE A 141 12.56 -22.86 13.67
CA ILE A 141 13.21 -21.80 12.88
C ILE A 141 13.76 -22.38 11.59
N SER A 142 13.19 -21.97 10.45
CA SER A 142 13.55 -22.50 9.11
C SER A 142 13.67 -21.39 8.05
N PRO A 143 14.61 -20.44 8.19
CA PRO A 143 14.83 -19.41 7.19
C PRO A 143 15.66 -19.91 6.00
N THR A 144 15.64 -19.16 4.89
CA THR A 144 16.65 -19.38 3.83
C THR A 144 18.02 -18.88 4.29
N GLN A 145 18.12 -17.65 4.79
CA GLN A 145 19.38 -17.06 5.23
C GLN A 145 19.25 -16.22 6.51
N GLY A 146 20.27 -16.25 7.37
CA GLY A 146 20.47 -15.26 8.42
C GLY A 146 21.07 -15.84 9.69
N ASP A 147 21.47 -14.97 10.62
CA ASP A 147 22.07 -15.41 11.88
C ASP A 147 20.98 -15.77 12.89
N ILE A 148 21.14 -16.90 13.58
CA ILE A 148 20.08 -17.53 14.37
C ILE A 148 20.56 -17.79 15.79
N SER A 149 19.99 -17.09 16.77
CA SER A 149 20.38 -17.17 18.18
C SER A 149 19.19 -17.29 19.15
N PRO A 150 18.38 -18.35 19.06
CA PRO A 150 17.25 -18.58 19.97
C PRO A 150 17.68 -19.14 21.32
N THR A 151 16.81 -19.07 22.31
CA THR A 151 17.01 -19.86 23.55
C THR A 151 16.70 -21.34 23.30
N GLN A 152 15.54 -21.65 22.72
CA GLN A 152 15.12 -23.03 22.46
C GLN A 152 14.40 -23.18 21.11
N GLY A 153 14.62 -24.31 20.43
CA GLY A 153 13.80 -24.72 19.28
C GLY A 153 14.57 -25.53 18.25
N ASP A 154 13.86 -26.16 17.31
CA ASP A 154 14.51 -26.86 16.21
C ASP A 154 14.86 -25.89 15.08
N ILE A 155 16.09 -25.97 14.58
CA ILE A 155 16.72 -24.97 13.70
C ILE A 155 17.20 -25.64 12.41
N SER A 156 16.57 -25.30 11.28
CA SER A 156 16.86 -25.92 9.98
C SER A 156 16.97 -24.89 8.84
N PRO A 157 17.92 -23.94 8.89
CA PRO A 157 18.10 -22.97 7.83
C PRO A 157 18.85 -23.55 6.62
N THR A 158 18.77 -22.85 5.48
CA THR A 158 19.69 -23.14 4.37
C THR A 158 21.10 -22.61 4.67
N GLN A 159 21.23 -21.33 5.07
CA GLN A 159 22.52 -20.70 5.36
C GLN A 159 22.47 -19.77 6.59
N GLY A 160 23.54 -19.74 7.37
CA GLY A 160 23.78 -18.69 8.38
C GLY A 160 24.46 -19.21 9.64
N ASP A 161 24.94 -18.30 10.48
CA ASP A 161 25.61 -18.68 11.73
C ASP A 161 24.57 -18.97 12.83
N ILE A 162 24.77 -20.05 13.58
CA ILE A 162 23.74 -20.63 14.46
C ILE A 162 24.31 -20.80 15.87
N SER A 163 23.78 -20.03 16.82
CA SER A 163 24.24 -20.00 18.22
C SER A 163 23.10 -20.13 19.24
N PRO A 164 22.34 -21.25 19.27
CA PRO A 164 21.24 -21.43 20.21
C PRO A 164 21.72 -21.92 21.59
N THR A 165 20.86 -21.77 22.60
CA THR A 165 21.11 -22.44 23.89
C THR A 165 20.76 -23.93 23.83
N GLN A 166 19.58 -24.30 23.31
CA GLN A 166 19.09 -25.69 23.23
C GLN A 166 18.28 -25.95 21.94
N GLY A 167 18.32 -27.19 21.42
CA GLY A 167 17.44 -27.65 20.34
C GLY A 167 18.12 -28.59 19.33
N GLY A 168 17.37 -29.10 18.35
CA GLY A 168 17.92 -29.81 17.20
C GLY A 168 18.41 -28.84 16.13
N ILE A 169 19.62 -29.05 15.58
CA ILE A 169 20.26 -28.13 14.63
C ILE A 169 20.64 -28.88 13.36
N SER A 170 19.97 -28.59 12.24
CA SER A 170 20.16 -29.29 10.95
C SER A 170 20.26 -28.32 9.74
N PRO A 171 21.25 -27.42 9.70
CA PRO A 171 21.41 -26.50 8.58
C PRO A 171 22.05 -27.15 7.35
N THR A 172 21.89 -26.52 6.19
CA THR A 172 22.69 -26.89 5.02
C THR A 172 24.11 -26.35 5.11
N GLN A 173 24.30 -25.06 5.42
CA GLN A 173 25.61 -24.42 5.55
C GLN A 173 25.65 -23.39 6.69
N GLY A 174 26.77 -23.27 7.39
CA GLY A 174 27.06 -22.17 8.33
C GLY A 174 27.82 -22.64 9.57
N ASP A 175 28.36 -21.70 10.34
CA ASP A 175 29.11 -22.02 11.56
C ASP A 175 28.16 -22.19 12.75
N ILE A 176 28.39 -23.22 13.57
CA ILE A 176 27.42 -23.69 14.56
C ILE A 176 28.07 -23.72 15.96
N SER A 177 27.58 -22.88 16.87
CA SER A 177 28.12 -22.72 18.23
C SER A 177 27.06 -22.83 19.33
N PRO A 178 26.40 -23.99 19.52
CA PRO A 178 25.34 -24.16 20.50
C PRO A 178 25.86 -24.45 21.91
N THR A 179 25.02 -24.22 22.91
CA THR A 179 25.31 -24.65 24.28
C THR A 179 24.99 -26.14 24.49
N GLN A 180 23.84 -26.61 24.00
CA GLN A 180 23.34 -28.00 24.08
C GLN A 180 22.43 -28.31 22.87
N GLY A 181 22.25 -29.59 22.55
CA GLY A 181 21.37 -30.03 21.45
C GLY A 181 21.97 -31.16 20.62
N ASP A 182 21.22 -31.65 19.63
CA ASP A 182 21.74 -32.58 18.61
C ASP A 182 22.07 -31.79 17.33
N ILE A 183 23.24 -32.05 16.72
CA ILE A 183 23.71 -31.27 15.56
C ILE A 183 23.94 -32.18 14.35
N SER A 184 23.30 -31.90 13.23
CA SER A 184 23.38 -32.66 11.98
C SER A 184 23.50 -31.76 10.73
N PRO A 185 24.59 -30.99 10.55
CA PRO A 185 24.73 -30.09 9.42
C PRO A 185 25.24 -30.81 8.17
N THR A 186 25.00 -30.21 7.01
CA THR A 186 25.61 -30.67 5.75
C THR A 186 27.04 -30.14 5.58
N GLN A 187 27.28 -28.84 5.85
CA GLN A 187 28.59 -28.19 5.80
C GLN A 187 28.72 -27.09 6.87
N GLY A 188 29.93 -26.86 7.37
CA GLY A 188 30.25 -25.77 8.31
C GLY A 188 31.09 -26.24 9.50
N ASP A 189 31.67 -25.28 10.22
CA ASP A 189 32.42 -25.57 11.45
C ASP A 189 31.48 -25.67 12.66
N ILE A 190 31.85 -26.51 13.64
CA ILE A 190 31.02 -26.79 14.82
C ILE A 190 31.85 -26.60 16.08
N SER A 191 31.45 -25.65 16.93
CA SER A 191 32.13 -25.26 18.18
C SER A 191 31.17 -25.25 19.37
N PRO A 192 30.77 -26.43 19.90
CA PRO A 192 29.81 -26.51 21.00
C PRO A 192 30.45 -26.22 22.36
N THR A 193 29.67 -25.65 23.29
CA THR A 193 30.18 -25.35 24.66
C THR A 193 30.24 -26.60 25.55
N ASN A 194 29.28 -27.52 25.44
CA ASN A 194 29.22 -28.77 26.21
C ASN A 194 29.36 -30.00 25.31
N ALA A 195 29.61 -31.18 25.92
CA ALA A 195 29.65 -32.45 25.20
C ALA A 195 28.28 -32.75 24.54
N ILE A 196 28.27 -32.83 23.21
CA ILE A 196 27.08 -32.89 22.36
C ILE A 196 27.20 -34.06 21.36
N SER A 197 26.07 -34.64 20.95
CA SER A 197 25.99 -35.57 19.82
C SER A 197 26.06 -34.81 18.49
N VAL A 198 27.17 -34.98 17.76
CA VAL A 198 27.38 -34.37 16.44
C VAL A 198 27.38 -35.45 15.36
N ARG A 199 26.58 -35.28 14.30
CA ARG A 199 26.57 -36.14 13.11
C ARG A 199 26.85 -35.33 11.84
N GLN A 200 28.10 -35.33 11.37
CA GLN A 200 28.45 -34.77 10.06
C GLN A 200 28.32 -35.82 8.95
N ARG A 201 27.58 -35.51 7.87
CA ARG A 201 27.63 -36.29 6.63
C ARG A 201 28.92 -35.94 5.88
N ARG A 202 29.93 -36.82 5.92
CA ARG A 202 31.07 -36.73 5.00
C ARG A 202 30.62 -37.14 3.60
N TYR A 203 30.54 -36.19 2.67
CA TYR A 203 30.52 -36.52 1.24
C TYR A 203 31.92 -36.99 0.84
N GLN A 204 32.10 -38.29 0.69
CA GLN A 204 33.24 -38.81 -0.06
C GLN A 204 32.99 -38.48 -1.54
N SER A 205 33.79 -37.60 -2.11
CA SER A 205 33.83 -37.38 -3.55
C SER A 205 34.38 -38.65 -4.21
N ASP A 206 33.50 -39.55 -4.64
CA ASP A 206 33.89 -40.67 -5.47
C ASP A 206 34.17 -40.14 -6.88
N THR A 207 35.38 -39.60 -7.07
CA THR A 207 35.91 -39.31 -8.40
C THR A 207 36.32 -40.63 -9.03
N GLY A 208 35.32 -41.45 -9.40
CA GLY A 208 35.49 -42.60 -10.26
C GLY A 208 36.01 -42.14 -11.61
N ARG A 209 37.27 -42.48 -11.90
CA ARG A 209 37.93 -42.26 -13.19
C ARG A 209 37.10 -42.92 -14.31
N TYR A 210 36.82 -42.16 -15.35
CA TYR A 210 36.37 -42.66 -16.65
C TYR A 210 37.41 -43.61 -17.28
#